data_AF-A0A220S8W9-F1
#
_entry.id   AF-A0A220S8W9-F1
#
_cell.length_a   1.000
_cell.length_b   1.000
_cell.length_c   1.000
_cell.angle_alpha   90.00
_cell.angle_beta   90.00
_cell.angle_gamma   90.00
#
_symmetry.space_group_name_H-M   'P 1'
#
loop_
_entity.id
_entity.type
_entity.pdbx_description
1 polymer ?
#
loop_
_entity_poly.entity_id
_entity_poly.type
_entity_poly.pdbx_seq_one_letter_code
_entity_poly.pdbx_strand_id
1 'polypeptide(L)'
;MKLLPFIFAFIFCSYSAQKAVALDTLKLKEAKDFFADDYGNLYIYKNKDFSLTKYDSLGKQIGKMMLTVPFKIQGVQNPLTVPLFSENAQELKFVDQNLNEIQRIDFKQKFAFIKIAYAEDLQQIWLLDESSKRLIQYNFRNDTTINSYPFDASFDDLMDLLVYENKVYILTRKHFRIYSLKFEKLVEIPIENGKRFRRENEFILMMTNSSILKYIPEKGLVKIFEDPDAQIVDKNTLAYFEIKANNLYLYSLEKIKQAKQLEEPKSEPENNEKPVEKPVESTDKSLEKAQDKFIKDQNVEKPAEDTLKKLIEETSEVQSVGI
;
A
#
# COMPACT_ATOMS: atom_id res chain seq x y z
N MET A 1 -35.62 31.51 40.18
CA MET A 1 -35.71 30.16 39.57
C MET A 1 -35.75 30.24 38.04
N LYS A 2 -34.65 30.62 37.36
CA LYS A 2 -34.59 30.66 35.88
C LYS A 2 -33.28 30.13 35.26
N LEU A 3 -32.36 29.60 36.08
CA LEU A 3 -31.06 29.08 35.63
C LEU A 3 -31.01 27.54 35.50
N LEU A 4 -32.02 26.84 36.02
CA LEU A 4 -32.10 25.38 35.93
C LEU A 4 -32.22 24.81 34.49
N PRO A 5 -32.94 25.43 33.54
CA PRO A 5 -33.10 24.84 32.21
C PRO A 5 -31.82 24.92 31.36
N PHE A 6 -30.89 25.83 31.68
CA PHE A 6 -29.61 25.93 30.96
C PHE A 6 -28.62 24.82 31.32
N ILE A 7 -28.69 24.30 32.56
CA ILE A 7 -27.82 23.20 33.01
C ILE A 7 -28.22 21.89 32.34
N PHE A 8 -29.52 21.67 32.08
CA PHE A 8 -29.99 20.47 31.37
C PHE A 8 -29.61 20.44 29.89
N ALA A 9 -29.42 21.60 29.23
CA ALA A 9 -29.03 21.66 27.82
C ALA A 9 -27.57 21.22 27.57
N PHE A 10 -26.67 21.41 28.55
CA PHE A 10 -25.27 21.01 28.40
C PHE A 10 -25.01 19.51 28.70
N ILE A 11 -25.93 18.83 29.40
CA ILE A 11 -25.77 17.40 29.74
C ILE A 11 -26.06 16.50 28.52
N PHE A 12 -26.87 16.95 27.56
CA PHE A 12 -27.18 16.17 26.35
C PHE A 12 -26.11 16.25 25.25
N CYS A 13 -25.18 17.20 25.32
CA CYS A 13 -24.10 17.34 24.32
C CYS A 13 -22.87 16.47 24.60
N SER A 14 -22.85 15.72 25.71
CA SER A 14 -21.73 14.82 26.06
C SER A 14 -21.94 13.36 25.63
N TYR A 15 -23.06 13.03 24.97
CA TYR A 15 -23.30 11.67 24.49
C TYR A 15 -22.59 11.40 23.16
N SER A 16 -21.36 10.88 23.29
CA SER A 16 -20.68 9.95 22.40
C SER A 16 -20.92 10.08 20.89
N ALA A 17 -20.10 10.89 20.22
CA ALA A 17 -19.95 10.87 18.75
C ALA A 17 -18.96 9.78 18.27
N GLN A 18 -18.40 8.95 19.16
CA GLN A 18 -17.66 7.75 18.75
C GLN A 18 -18.60 6.56 18.72
N LYS A 19 -18.94 6.09 17.51
CA LYS A 19 -19.38 4.71 17.32
C LYS A 19 -18.22 3.82 17.75
N ALA A 20 -18.25 3.35 18.99
CA ALA A 20 -17.47 2.18 19.39
C ALA A 20 -17.98 1.03 18.53
N VAL A 21 -17.25 0.69 17.47
CA VAL A 21 -17.50 -0.57 16.78
C VAL A 21 -17.26 -1.66 17.82
N ALA A 22 -18.17 -2.63 17.93
CA ALA A 22 -18.03 -3.78 18.81
C ALA A 22 -16.91 -4.71 18.29
N LEU A 23 -15.71 -4.18 18.22
CA LEU A 23 -14.46 -4.87 17.93
C LEU A 23 -13.93 -5.60 19.16
N ASP A 24 -14.59 -5.42 20.31
CA ASP A 24 -14.31 -6.00 21.63
C ASP A 24 -14.33 -7.55 21.63
N THR A 25 -14.87 -8.18 20.59
CA THR A 25 -14.82 -9.64 20.37
C THR A 25 -13.58 -10.14 19.62
N LEU A 26 -12.78 -9.28 19.01
CA LEU A 26 -11.59 -9.71 18.27
C LEU A 26 -10.50 -10.18 19.23
N LYS A 27 -10.10 -11.45 19.09
CA LYS A 27 -9.03 -12.06 19.90
C LYS A 27 -7.66 -11.55 19.45
N LEU A 28 -7.35 -10.29 19.78
CA LEU A 28 -6.15 -9.55 19.35
C LEU A 28 -4.90 -9.84 20.19
N LYS A 29 -5.05 -10.33 21.43
CA LYS A 29 -3.94 -10.60 22.37
C LYS A 29 -2.83 -11.52 21.81
N GLU A 30 -3.18 -12.38 20.85
CA GLU A 30 -2.26 -13.35 20.24
C GLU A 30 -1.96 -13.05 18.76
N ALA A 31 -2.35 -11.86 18.28
CA ALA A 31 -2.11 -11.45 16.91
C ALA A 31 -0.60 -11.22 16.67
N LYS A 32 -0.03 -11.96 15.71
CA LYS A 32 1.31 -11.70 15.18
C LYS A 32 1.24 -10.64 14.09
N ASP A 33 0.30 -10.84 13.17
CA ASP A 33 0.04 -9.94 12.06
C ASP A 33 -1.44 -9.59 11.98
N PHE A 34 -1.67 -8.40 11.43
CA PHE A 34 -2.96 -7.84 11.16
C PHE A 34 -2.92 -7.21 9.78
N PHE A 35 -4.00 -7.41 9.02
CA PHE A 35 -4.19 -6.82 7.71
C PHE A 35 -5.61 -6.32 7.53
N ALA A 36 -5.78 -5.23 6.81
CA ALA A 36 -7.08 -4.72 6.38
C ALA A 36 -7.17 -4.63 4.85
N ASP A 37 -8.23 -5.20 4.28
CA ASP A 37 -8.53 -5.02 2.85
C ASP A 37 -9.42 -3.79 2.62
N ASP A 38 -9.57 -3.41 1.36
CA ASP A 38 -10.35 -2.23 0.96
C ASP A 38 -11.88 -2.46 1.03
N TYR A 39 -12.32 -3.71 1.22
CA TYR A 39 -13.73 -4.08 1.41
C TYR A 39 -14.14 -4.06 2.89
N GLY A 40 -13.23 -3.69 3.78
CA GLY A 40 -13.47 -3.59 5.22
C GLY A 40 -13.35 -4.92 5.96
N ASN A 41 -12.81 -5.97 5.34
CA ASN A 41 -12.49 -7.19 6.06
C ASN A 41 -11.14 -7.07 6.76
N LEU A 42 -11.06 -7.72 7.91
CA LEU A 42 -9.90 -7.73 8.79
C LEU A 42 -9.33 -9.14 8.84
N TYR A 43 -8.02 -9.27 8.70
CA TYR A 43 -7.31 -10.54 8.73
C TYR A 43 -6.36 -10.52 9.91
N ILE A 44 -6.45 -11.54 10.76
CA ILE A 44 -5.56 -11.72 11.91
C ILE A 44 -4.84 -13.04 11.74
N TYR A 45 -3.50 -12.97 11.72
CA TYR A 45 -2.66 -14.14 11.77
C TYR A 45 -2.08 -14.34 13.16
N LYS A 46 -2.21 -15.56 13.68
CA LYS A 46 -1.73 -15.96 15.00
C LYS A 46 -0.60 -16.96 14.88
N ASN A 47 0.54 -16.65 15.50
CA ASN A 47 1.69 -17.56 15.48
C ASN A 47 1.53 -18.76 16.41
N LYS A 48 0.58 -18.72 17.35
CA LYS A 48 0.41 -19.77 18.37
C LYS A 48 -0.26 -21.02 17.81
N ASP A 49 -1.28 -20.84 16.97
CA ASP A 49 -2.06 -21.93 16.35
C ASP A 49 -1.99 -21.90 14.81
N PHE A 50 -1.09 -21.08 14.26
CA PHE A 50 -0.92 -20.84 12.82
C PHE A 50 -2.24 -20.58 12.08
N SER A 51 -3.17 -19.90 12.74
CA SER A 51 -4.46 -19.59 12.14
C SER A 51 -4.44 -18.22 11.46
N LEU A 52 -4.99 -18.18 10.24
CA LEU A 52 -5.40 -16.96 9.58
C LEU A 52 -6.91 -16.85 9.69
N THR A 53 -7.39 -15.85 10.42
CA THR A 53 -8.83 -15.65 10.66
C THR A 53 -9.28 -14.35 10.00
N LYS A 54 -10.38 -14.41 9.23
CA LYS A 54 -10.99 -13.28 8.55
C LYS A 54 -12.27 -12.86 9.29
N TYR A 55 -12.42 -11.56 9.48
CA TYR A 55 -13.55 -10.92 10.11
C TYR A 55 -14.13 -9.86 9.18
N ASP A 56 -15.43 -9.61 9.28
CA ASP A 56 -16.06 -8.47 8.61
C ASP A 56 -15.80 -7.16 9.37
N SER A 57 -16.30 -6.05 8.82
CA SER A 57 -16.17 -4.71 9.40
C SER A 57 -16.90 -4.54 10.75
N LEU A 58 -17.81 -5.46 11.10
CA LEU A 58 -18.52 -5.50 12.37
C LEU A 58 -17.84 -6.40 13.41
N GLY A 59 -16.72 -7.05 13.05
CA GLY A 59 -15.97 -7.94 13.93
C GLY A 59 -16.52 -9.37 13.99
N LYS A 60 -17.45 -9.75 13.12
CA LYS A 60 -17.94 -11.13 13.00
C LYS A 60 -16.93 -11.96 12.22
N GLN A 61 -16.55 -13.11 12.76
CA GLN A 61 -15.71 -14.07 12.04
C GLN A 61 -16.47 -14.64 10.84
N ILE A 62 -15.90 -14.49 9.65
CA ILE A 62 -16.48 -14.96 8.37
C ILE A 62 -15.62 -16.04 7.70
N GLY A 63 -14.39 -16.25 8.14
CA GLY A 63 -13.52 -17.32 7.65
C GLY A 63 -12.39 -17.64 8.61
N LYS A 64 -11.90 -18.88 8.59
CA LYS A 64 -10.70 -19.29 9.32
C LYS A 64 -9.98 -20.40 8.56
N MET A 65 -8.70 -20.20 8.33
CA MET A 65 -7.79 -21.20 7.78
C MET A 65 -6.79 -21.61 8.86
N MET A 66 -6.64 -22.93 9.05
CA MET A 66 -5.62 -23.50 9.91
C MET A 66 -4.43 -23.94 9.06
N LEU A 67 -3.24 -23.47 9.38
CA LEU A 67 -2.01 -23.87 8.70
C LEU A 67 -1.27 -24.87 9.57
N THR A 68 -0.60 -25.84 8.94
CA THR A 68 0.18 -26.88 9.64
C THR A 68 1.57 -26.39 10.04
N VAL A 69 2.04 -25.32 9.39
CA VAL A 69 3.34 -24.68 9.61
C VAL A 69 3.17 -23.16 9.58
N PRO A 70 4.16 -22.38 10.05
CA PRO A 70 4.10 -20.94 9.95
C PRO A 70 4.11 -20.47 8.48
N PHE A 71 3.20 -19.56 8.15
CA PHE A 71 3.24 -18.79 6.91
C PHE A 71 3.36 -17.30 7.19
N LYS A 72 4.01 -16.59 6.28
CA LYS A 72 3.97 -15.14 6.18
C LYS A 72 2.97 -14.76 5.09
N ILE A 73 1.96 -14.00 5.46
CA ILE A 73 1.00 -13.40 4.52
C ILE A 73 1.70 -12.21 3.86
N GLN A 74 1.76 -12.19 2.52
CA GLN A 74 2.42 -11.11 1.80
C GLN A 74 1.56 -9.84 1.76
N GLY A 75 0.24 -9.99 1.62
CA GLY A 75 -0.69 -8.87 1.60
C GLY A 75 -2.12 -9.31 1.28
N VAL A 76 -3.08 -8.44 1.57
CA VAL A 76 -4.52 -8.64 1.33
C VAL A 76 -5.14 -7.58 0.43
N GLN A 77 -4.29 -6.80 -0.27
CA GLN A 77 -4.72 -5.74 -1.18
C GLN A 77 -5.62 -6.29 -2.29
N ASN A 78 -5.32 -7.50 -2.76
CA ASN A 78 -6.21 -8.29 -3.60
C ASN A 78 -6.79 -9.47 -2.79
N PRO A 79 -7.96 -9.32 -2.16
CA PRO A 79 -8.54 -10.38 -1.35
C PRO A 79 -9.00 -11.60 -2.16
N LEU A 80 -9.10 -11.49 -3.49
CA LEU A 80 -9.41 -12.64 -4.36
C LEU A 80 -8.22 -13.60 -4.48
N THR A 81 -7.01 -13.13 -4.19
CA THR A 81 -5.80 -13.95 -4.25
C THR A 81 -4.77 -13.43 -3.26
N VAL A 82 -4.79 -14.01 -2.06
CA VAL A 82 -3.87 -13.69 -0.97
C VAL A 82 -2.67 -14.63 -1.02
N PRO A 83 -1.44 -14.15 -1.24
CA PRO A 83 -0.25 -14.99 -1.23
C PRO A 83 0.23 -15.23 0.20
N LEU A 84 0.54 -16.49 0.52
CA LEU A 84 1.15 -16.90 1.77
C LEU A 84 2.42 -17.70 1.47
N PHE A 85 3.55 -17.28 2.01
CA PHE A 85 4.83 -17.98 1.86
C PHE A 85 5.26 -18.64 3.17
N SER A 86 5.73 -19.88 3.10
CA SER A 86 6.38 -20.54 4.23
C SER A 86 7.84 -20.83 3.90
N GLU A 87 8.75 -20.17 4.62
CA GLU A 87 10.19 -20.47 4.57
C GLU A 87 10.47 -21.91 5.04
N ASN A 88 9.79 -22.38 6.09
CA ASN A 88 10.05 -23.72 6.63
C ASN A 88 9.54 -24.83 5.71
N ALA A 89 8.34 -24.66 5.13
CA ALA A 89 7.81 -25.65 4.21
C ALA A 89 8.32 -25.47 2.78
N GLN A 90 9.07 -24.40 2.48
CA GLN A 90 9.56 -24.08 1.13
C GLN A 90 8.41 -24.13 0.11
N GLU A 91 7.30 -23.46 0.42
CA GLU A 91 6.12 -23.42 -0.45
C GLU A 91 5.43 -22.05 -0.43
N LEU A 92 4.80 -21.71 -1.55
CA LEU A 92 3.90 -20.57 -1.69
C LEU A 92 2.48 -21.06 -1.92
N LYS A 93 1.53 -20.51 -1.18
CA LYS A 93 0.10 -20.76 -1.32
C LYS A 93 -0.61 -19.49 -1.74
N PHE A 94 -1.64 -19.66 -2.55
CA PHE A 94 -2.63 -18.63 -2.83
C PHE A 94 -3.96 -19.08 -2.26
N VAL A 95 -4.65 -18.17 -1.58
CA VAL A 95 -6.00 -18.40 -1.06
C VAL A 95 -6.99 -17.39 -1.61
N ASP A 96 -8.24 -17.80 -1.73
CA ASP A 96 -9.34 -16.93 -2.15
C ASP A 96 -9.87 -16.05 -1.01
N GLN A 97 -10.88 -15.24 -1.32
CA GLN A 97 -11.58 -14.38 -0.37
C GLN A 97 -12.26 -15.12 0.80
N ASN A 98 -12.50 -16.43 0.65
CA ASN A 98 -13.09 -17.28 1.68
C ASN A 98 -12.02 -18.05 2.48
N LEU A 99 -10.73 -17.76 2.22
CA LEU A 99 -9.56 -18.45 2.76
C LEU A 99 -9.42 -19.92 2.31
N ASN A 100 -9.99 -20.29 1.16
CA ASN A 100 -9.74 -21.60 0.55
C ASN A 100 -8.44 -21.57 -0.26
N GLU A 101 -7.64 -22.63 -0.17
CA GLU A 101 -6.44 -22.80 -1.01
C GLU A 101 -6.85 -22.96 -2.47
N ILE A 102 -6.42 -22.03 -3.32
CA ILE A 102 -6.68 -22.06 -4.78
C ILE A 102 -5.48 -22.59 -5.56
N GLN A 103 -4.27 -22.38 -5.05
CA GLN A 103 -3.05 -22.82 -5.70
C GLN A 103 -1.93 -23.00 -4.68
N ARG A 104 -1.07 -23.99 -4.91
CA ARG A 104 0.13 -24.27 -4.14
C ARG A 104 1.30 -24.51 -5.06
N ILE A 105 2.46 -23.95 -4.73
CA ILE A 105 3.70 -24.08 -5.45
C ILE A 105 4.76 -24.59 -4.47
N ASP A 106 5.32 -25.76 -4.75
CA ASP A 106 6.40 -26.37 -3.96
C ASP A 106 7.77 -25.98 -4.56
N PHE A 107 8.70 -25.55 -3.69
CA PHE A 107 10.04 -25.14 -4.07
C PHE A 107 11.12 -26.18 -3.78
N LYS A 108 10.85 -27.21 -2.95
CA LYS A 108 11.88 -28.13 -2.40
C LYS A 108 12.74 -28.84 -3.44
N GLN A 109 12.16 -29.18 -4.58
CA GLN A 109 12.85 -29.92 -5.64
C GLN A 109 13.37 -29.01 -6.75
N LYS A 110 13.02 -27.72 -6.73
CA LYS A 110 13.27 -26.76 -7.82
C LYS A 110 14.36 -25.76 -7.47
N PHE A 111 14.42 -25.35 -6.22
CA PHE A 111 15.33 -24.34 -5.72
C PHE A 111 16.05 -24.85 -4.48
N ALA A 112 17.14 -24.21 -4.09
CA ALA A 112 17.92 -24.66 -2.94
C ALA A 112 17.23 -24.25 -1.63
N PHE A 113 17.32 -22.98 -1.24
CA PHE A 113 16.64 -22.49 -0.06
C PHE A 113 16.09 -21.08 -0.29
N ILE A 114 14.80 -21.01 -0.54
CA ILE A 114 14.10 -19.74 -0.70
C ILE A 114 13.93 -19.10 0.67
N LYS A 115 14.58 -17.95 0.86
CA LYS A 115 14.49 -17.16 2.08
C LYS A 115 13.21 -16.35 2.13
N ILE A 116 12.82 -15.79 1.00
CA ILE A 116 11.59 -15.03 0.85
C ILE A 116 11.08 -15.12 -0.59
N ALA A 117 9.75 -15.11 -0.73
CA ALA A 117 9.07 -14.96 -2.00
C ALA A 117 8.26 -13.66 -2.01
N TYR A 118 8.14 -13.06 -3.20
CA TYR A 118 7.27 -11.93 -3.49
C TYR A 118 6.43 -12.26 -4.73
N ALA A 119 5.11 -12.29 -4.57
CA ALA A 119 4.16 -12.52 -5.65
C ALA A 119 3.57 -11.18 -6.09
N GLU A 120 4.01 -10.70 -7.24
CA GLU A 120 3.50 -9.47 -7.85
C GLU A 120 2.18 -9.70 -8.57
N ASP A 121 2.05 -10.83 -9.25
CA ASP A 121 0.89 -11.20 -10.04
C ASP A 121 0.54 -12.70 -9.91
N LEU A 122 -0.37 -13.17 -10.75
CA LEU A 122 -0.89 -14.54 -10.74
C LEU A 122 -0.14 -15.52 -11.66
N GLN A 123 1.02 -15.13 -12.19
CA GLN A 123 1.83 -15.92 -13.11
C GLN A 123 3.31 -16.00 -12.72
N GLN A 124 3.84 -14.94 -12.12
CA GLN A 124 5.24 -14.76 -11.83
C GLN A 124 5.46 -14.43 -10.36
N ILE A 125 6.56 -14.96 -9.82
CA ILE A 125 7.03 -14.65 -8.48
C ILE A 125 8.52 -14.36 -8.51
N TRP A 126 8.94 -13.49 -7.58
CA TRP A 126 10.34 -13.25 -7.28
C TRP A 126 10.73 -14.07 -6.05
N LEU A 127 11.81 -14.83 -6.18
CA LEU A 127 12.32 -15.72 -5.14
C LEU A 127 13.75 -15.29 -4.78
N LEU A 128 14.00 -15.02 -3.51
CA LEU A 128 15.36 -14.83 -3.01
C LEU A 128 15.89 -16.16 -2.49
N ASP A 129 16.74 -16.83 -3.28
CA ASP A 129 17.41 -18.06 -2.88
C ASP A 129 18.71 -17.73 -2.14
N GLU A 130 18.71 -17.98 -0.84
CA GLU A 130 19.84 -17.66 0.05
C GLU A 130 21.00 -18.65 -0.10
N SER A 131 20.72 -19.90 -0.52
CA SER A 131 21.74 -20.92 -0.70
C SER A 131 22.49 -20.75 -2.01
N SER A 132 21.76 -20.49 -3.12
CA SER A 132 22.39 -20.24 -4.42
C SER A 132 22.84 -18.78 -4.61
N LYS A 133 22.46 -17.89 -3.66
CA LYS A 133 22.73 -16.45 -3.71
C LYS A 133 22.20 -15.81 -4.98
N ARG A 134 20.93 -16.11 -5.33
CA ARG A 134 20.26 -15.61 -6.54
C ARG A 134 18.89 -15.02 -6.24
N LEU A 135 18.58 -13.91 -6.88
CA LEU A 135 17.20 -13.44 -7.05
C LEU A 135 16.66 -14.00 -8.35
N ILE A 136 15.63 -14.82 -8.25
CA ILE A 136 15.05 -15.58 -9.34
C ILE A 136 13.68 -15.01 -9.66
N GLN A 137 13.47 -14.62 -10.92
CA GLN A 137 12.13 -14.36 -11.44
C GLN A 137 11.60 -15.65 -12.06
N TYR A 138 10.54 -16.20 -11.51
CA TYR A 138 10.04 -17.52 -11.86
C TYR A 138 8.57 -17.45 -12.29
N ASN A 139 8.28 -17.98 -13.47
CA ASN A 139 6.94 -18.19 -13.96
C ASN A 139 6.43 -19.55 -13.45
N PHE A 140 5.50 -19.50 -12.51
CA PHE A 140 4.98 -20.71 -11.87
C PHE A 140 3.83 -21.36 -12.64
N ARG A 141 3.33 -20.74 -13.71
CA ARG A 141 2.33 -21.34 -14.61
C ARG A 141 2.98 -22.31 -15.58
N ASN A 142 4.16 -21.93 -16.08
CA ASN A 142 4.85 -22.66 -17.14
C ASN A 142 6.06 -23.43 -16.61
N ASP A 143 6.36 -23.30 -15.31
CA ASP A 143 7.52 -23.92 -14.66
C ASP A 143 8.85 -23.47 -15.27
N THR A 144 9.02 -22.16 -15.48
CA THR A 144 10.21 -21.60 -16.12
C THR A 144 10.83 -20.47 -15.31
N THR A 145 12.16 -20.49 -15.18
CA THR A 145 12.93 -19.34 -14.72
C THR A 145 13.03 -18.32 -15.84
N ILE A 146 12.49 -17.12 -15.64
CA ILE A 146 12.54 -16.01 -16.61
C ILE A 146 13.91 -15.34 -16.51
N ASN A 147 14.29 -14.92 -15.31
CA ASN A 147 15.54 -14.22 -15.03
C ASN A 147 16.17 -14.75 -13.73
N SER A 148 17.48 -14.62 -13.61
CA SER A 148 18.19 -15.04 -12.40
C SER A 148 19.45 -14.21 -12.17
N TYR A 149 19.41 -13.34 -11.16
CA TYR A 149 20.46 -12.39 -10.85
C TYR A 149 21.27 -12.84 -9.63
N PRO A 150 22.61 -12.91 -9.72
CA PRO A 150 23.44 -13.21 -8.55
C PRO A 150 23.43 -12.02 -7.58
N PHE A 151 23.60 -12.31 -6.29
CA PHE A 151 23.83 -11.31 -5.25
C PHE A 151 24.89 -11.76 -4.27
N ASP A 152 25.59 -10.83 -3.63
CA ASP A 152 26.59 -11.15 -2.59
C ASP A 152 26.22 -10.55 -1.22
N ALA A 153 24.99 -10.09 -1.09
CA ALA A 153 24.48 -9.57 0.17
C ALA A 153 24.01 -10.70 1.10
N SER A 154 24.28 -10.56 2.40
CA SER A 154 23.60 -11.32 3.45
C SER A 154 22.57 -10.41 4.11
N PHE A 155 21.35 -10.92 4.31
CA PHE A 155 20.27 -10.16 4.92
C PHE A 155 19.85 -10.79 6.23
N ASP A 156 20.53 -10.41 7.30
CA ASP A 156 20.08 -10.74 8.65
C ASP A 156 18.75 -10.02 8.93
N ASP A 157 17.84 -10.70 9.64
CA ASP A 157 16.51 -10.19 9.96
C ASP A 157 15.72 -9.70 8.75
N LEU A 158 15.79 -10.41 7.61
CA LEU A 158 14.99 -10.11 6.42
C LEU A 158 13.50 -10.20 6.76
N MET A 159 12.82 -9.07 6.67
CA MET A 159 11.39 -8.94 6.99
C MET A 159 10.55 -8.97 5.73
N ASP A 160 10.96 -8.31 4.63
CA ASP A 160 10.20 -8.30 3.40
C ASP A 160 11.03 -8.03 2.12
N LEU A 161 10.45 -8.42 0.98
CA LEU A 161 10.99 -8.23 -0.36
C LEU A 161 9.89 -7.65 -1.25
N LEU A 162 10.25 -6.67 -2.08
CA LEU A 162 9.40 -6.16 -3.15
C LEU A 162 10.27 -5.87 -4.37
N VAL A 163 9.79 -6.23 -5.56
CA VAL A 163 10.43 -5.85 -6.82
C VAL A 163 9.47 -4.94 -7.56
N TYR A 164 9.97 -3.78 -8.00
CA TYR A 164 9.18 -2.78 -8.71
C TYR A 164 10.10 -1.88 -9.53
N GLU A 165 9.71 -1.53 -10.76
CA GLU A 165 10.50 -0.69 -11.68
C GLU A 165 11.99 -1.07 -11.77
N ASN A 166 12.28 -2.37 -11.97
CA ASN A 166 13.65 -2.89 -12.04
C ASN A 166 14.54 -2.59 -10.82
N LYS A 167 13.92 -2.34 -9.66
CA LYS A 167 14.59 -2.17 -8.37
C LYS A 167 14.13 -3.25 -7.41
N VAL A 168 15.07 -3.68 -6.56
CA VAL A 168 14.85 -4.67 -5.52
C VAL A 168 14.82 -3.93 -4.18
N TYR A 169 13.66 -3.94 -3.54
CA TYR A 169 13.43 -3.32 -2.25
C TYR A 169 13.53 -4.41 -1.18
N ILE A 170 14.40 -4.17 -0.21
CA ILE A 170 14.67 -5.09 0.89
C ILE A 170 14.32 -4.40 2.19
N LEU A 171 13.46 -5.04 2.99
CA LEU A 171 13.12 -4.61 4.33
C LEU A 171 13.74 -5.57 5.33
N THR A 172 14.53 -5.05 6.26
CA THR A 172 14.91 -5.78 7.47
C THR A 172 14.27 -5.12 8.69
N ARG A 173 14.46 -5.68 9.88
CA ARG A 173 14.02 -5.02 11.12
C ARG A 173 14.61 -3.62 11.30
N LYS A 174 15.82 -3.40 10.79
CA LYS A 174 16.64 -2.22 11.09
C LYS A 174 16.89 -1.30 9.90
N HIS A 175 16.68 -1.78 8.67
CA HIS A 175 17.03 -1.03 7.48
C HIS A 175 16.00 -1.24 6.37
N PHE A 176 15.78 -0.16 5.64
CA PHE A 176 15.20 -0.17 4.31
C PHE A 176 16.31 0.01 3.29
N ARG A 177 16.39 -0.88 2.30
CA ARG A 177 17.41 -0.85 1.26
C ARG A 177 16.81 -0.98 -0.12
N ILE A 178 17.43 -0.30 -1.09
CA ILE A 178 17.07 -0.38 -2.50
C ILE A 178 18.31 -0.82 -3.26
N TYR A 179 18.16 -1.79 -4.14
CA TYR A 179 19.19 -2.31 -5.01
C TYR A 179 18.75 -2.25 -6.47
N SER A 180 19.71 -2.21 -7.40
CA SER A 180 19.45 -2.58 -8.79
C SER A 180 19.20 -4.09 -8.91
N LEU A 181 18.68 -4.58 -10.04
CA LEU A 181 18.55 -6.04 -10.29
C LEU A 181 19.90 -6.78 -10.23
N LYS A 182 21.02 -6.07 -10.45
CA LYS A 182 22.39 -6.59 -10.30
C LYS A 182 22.89 -6.55 -8.85
N PHE A 183 22.03 -6.21 -7.90
CA PHE A 183 22.35 -6.06 -6.47
C PHE A 183 23.39 -4.98 -6.15
N GLU A 184 23.49 -3.95 -6.99
CA GLU A 184 24.22 -2.73 -6.62
C GLU A 184 23.34 -1.92 -5.65
N LYS A 185 23.88 -1.60 -4.47
CA LYS A 185 23.14 -0.85 -3.44
C LYS A 185 22.95 0.59 -3.88
N LEU A 186 21.70 1.02 -4.04
CA LEU A 186 21.31 2.37 -4.45
C LEU A 186 21.01 3.26 -3.25
N VAL A 187 20.29 2.73 -2.26
CA VAL A 187 19.82 3.45 -1.08
C VAL A 187 19.87 2.54 0.14
N GLU A 188 20.23 3.11 1.29
CA GLU A 188 20.12 2.46 2.60
C GLU A 188 19.69 3.50 3.63
N ILE A 189 18.58 3.24 4.31
CA ILE A 189 18.01 4.14 5.32
C ILE A 189 17.72 3.31 6.57
N PRO A 190 18.20 3.70 7.76
CA PRO A 190 17.86 3.02 8.99
C PRO A 190 16.37 3.21 9.33
N ILE A 191 15.75 2.17 9.86
CA ILE A 191 14.36 2.17 10.34
C ILE A 191 14.28 1.37 11.64
N GLU A 192 13.19 1.54 12.38
CA GLU A 192 12.92 0.77 13.59
C GLU A 192 11.80 -0.23 13.34
N ASN A 193 12.07 -1.50 13.67
CA ASN A 193 11.08 -2.59 13.63
C ASN A 193 10.31 -2.69 12.30
N GLY A 194 11.02 -2.70 11.17
CA GLY A 194 10.43 -2.98 9.87
C GLY A 194 9.67 -4.31 9.85
N LYS A 195 8.51 -4.34 9.18
CA LYS A 195 7.60 -5.51 9.20
C LYS A 195 7.20 -5.99 7.80
N ARG A 196 6.65 -5.10 6.97
CA ARG A 196 6.24 -5.43 5.59
C ARG A 196 6.22 -4.20 4.70
N PHE A 197 6.34 -4.42 3.40
CA PHE A 197 6.03 -3.45 2.38
C PHE A 197 4.52 -3.43 2.06
N ARG A 198 4.05 -2.30 1.57
CA ARG A 198 2.77 -2.16 0.86
C ARG A 198 2.99 -1.21 -0.31
N ARG A 199 2.68 -1.68 -1.52
CA ARG A 199 2.71 -0.84 -2.72
C ARG A 199 1.33 -0.22 -2.94
N GLU A 200 1.30 1.08 -3.17
CA GLU A 200 0.11 1.84 -3.57
C GLU A 200 0.46 2.61 -4.83
N ASN A 201 0.21 2.01 -6.00
CA ASN A 201 0.67 2.50 -7.29
C ASN A 201 2.20 2.75 -7.25
N GLU A 202 2.64 3.97 -7.54
CA GLU A 202 4.06 4.36 -7.51
C GLU A 202 4.65 4.46 -6.09
N PHE A 203 3.82 4.44 -5.05
CA PHE A 203 4.29 4.63 -3.69
C PHE A 203 4.62 3.31 -3.00
N ILE A 204 5.78 3.26 -2.37
CA ILE A 204 6.19 2.15 -1.52
C ILE A 204 6.07 2.62 -0.07
N LEU A 205 5.21 1.94 0.66
CA LEU A 205 5.01 2.13 2.09
C LEU A 205 5.73 1.00 2.84
N MET A 206 6.30 1.33 3.99
CA MET A 206 6.82 0.39 4.96
C MET A 206 5.98 0.45 6.21
N MET A 207 5.43 -0.69 6.58
CA MET A 207 4.80 -0.88 7.87
C MET A 207 5.90 -1.29 8.85
N THR A 208 5.99 -0.55 9.95
CA THR A 208 6.76 -0.97 11.12
C THR A 208 5.78 -1.51 12.18
N ASN A 209 6.23 -1.72 13.41
CA ASN A 209 5.30 -2.07 14.50
C ASN A 209 4.35 -0.91 14.85
N SER A 210 4.86 0.32 14.86
CA SER A 210 4.20 1.50 15.44
C SER A 210 4.00 2.67 14.46
N SER A 211 4.54 2.58 13.25
CA SER A 211 4.50 3.66 12.26
C SER A 211 4.42 3.16 10.83
N ILE A 212 3.91 4.03 9.95
CA ILE A 212 3.86 3.82 8.51
C ILE A 212 4.74 4.88 7.85
N LEU A 213 5.74 4.42 7.11
CA LEU A 213 6.71 5.26 6.41
C LEU A 213 6.46 5.19 4.91
N LYS A 214 6.47 6.33 4.24
CA LYS A 214 6.39 6.45 2.78
C LYS A 214 7.76 6.79 2.23
N TYR A 215 8.25 6.02 1.27
CA TYR A 215 9.46 6.38 0.55
C TYR A 215 9.16 7.41 -0.55
N ILE A 216 9.94 8.49 -0.58
CA ILE A 216 9.93 9.52 -1.63
C ILE A 216 11.39 9.72 -2.05
N PRO A 217 11.77 9.47 -3.31
CA PRO A 217 13.18 9.48 -3.74
C PRO A 217 13.99 10.70 -3.30
N GLU A 218 13.42 11.90 -3.43
CA GLU A 218 14.09 13.16 -3.09
C GLU A 218 14.05 13.52 -1.59
N LYS A 219 13.09 12.95 -0.84
CA LYS A 219 12.86 13.29 0.58
C LYS A 219 13.21 12.17 1.55
N GLY A 220 13.61 11.00 1.05
CA GLY A 220 13.84 9.82 1.86
C GLY A 220 12.53 9.25 2.44
N LEU A 221 12.53 8.92 3.72
CA LEU A 221 11.37 8.34 4.41
C LEU A 221 10.53 9.43 5.08
N VAL A 222 9.29 9.56 4.66
CA VAL A 222 8.31 10.44 5.28
C VAL A 222 7.33 9.61 6.09
N LYS A 223 7.28 9.88 7.39
CA LYS A 223 6.32 9.25 8.30
C LYS A 223 4.91 9.79 8.03
N ILE A 224 3.96 8.91 7.71
CA ILE A 224 2.57 9.29 7.40
C ILE A 224 1.57 8.90 8.50
N PHE A 225 1.99 8.00 9.39
CA PHE A 225 1.24 7.59 10.58
C PHE A 225 2.24 7.11 11.65
N GLU A 226 1.98 7.41 12.92
CA GLU A 226 2.75 6.91 14.06
C GLU A 226 1.91 6.94 15.33
N ASP A 227 2.00 5.86 16.10
CA ASP A 227 1.63 5.79 17.51
C ASP A 227 2.71 4.94 18.21
N PRO A 228 3.57 5.55 19.07
CA PRO A 228 4.64 4.83 19.75
C PRO A 228 4.18 3.65 20.61
N ASP A 229 2.93 3.68 21.08
CA ASP A 229 2.35 2.63 21.92
C ASP A 229 1.67 1.53 21.10
N ALA A 230 1.57 1.68 19.78
CA ALA A 230 0.99 0.67 18.90
C ALA A 230 1.91 -0.55 18.77
N GLN A 231 1.29 -1.73 18.81
CA GLN A 231 1.96 -3.01 18.65
C GLN A 231 2.01 -3.45 17.19
N ILE A 232 0.95 -3.14 16.44
CA ILE A 232 0.84 -3.43 15.02
C ILE A 232 0.12 -2.27 14.35
N VAL A 233 0.65 -1.79 13.25
CA VAL A 233 -0.05 -0.86 12.36
C VAL A 233 -0.32 -1.50 11.00
N ASP A 234 -1.39 -1.09 10.36
CA ASP A 234 -1.68 -1.34 8.95
C ASP A 234 -2.47 -0.18 8.35
N LYS A 235 -2.68 -0.25 7.04
CA LYS A 235 -3.46 0.71 6.29
C LYS A 235 -4.26 -0.02 5.22
N ASN A 236 -5.45 0.47 4.91
CA ASN A 236 -6.11 0.23 3.62
C ASN A 236 -6.31 1.56 2.86
N THR A 237 -6.96 1.55 1.69
CA THR A 237 -7.13 2.76 0.89
C THR A 237 -7.91 3.88 1.62
N LEU A 238 -8.73 3.54 2.62
CA LEU A 238 -9.65 4.46 3.30
C LEU A 238 -9.20 4.88 4.70
N ALA A 239 -8.36 4.10 5.37
CA ALA A 239 -8.05 4.28 6.78
C ALA A 239 -6.68 3.72 7.20
N TYR A 240 -6.16 4.27 8.30
CA TYR A 240 -5.12 3.63 9.09
C TYR A 240 -5.73 2.78 10.19
N PHE A 241 -5.01 1.73 10.56
CA PHE A 241 -5.38 0.76 11.57
C PHE A 241 -4.22 0.56 12.54
N GLU A 242 -4.51 0.45 13.82
CA GLU A 242 -3.50 0.07 14.80
C GLU A 242 -4.08 -0.84 15.87
N ILE A 243 -3.26 -1.75 16.37
CA ILE A 243 -3.57 -2.56 17.54
C ILE A 243 -2.74 -2.02 18.71
N LYS A 244 -3.43 -1.52 19.74
CA LYS A 244 -2.82 -1.05 20.99
C LYS A 244 -3.64 -1.55 22.17
N ALA A 245 -2.98 -2.04 23.21
CA ALA A 245 -3.63 -2.55 24.43
C ALA A 245 -4.75 -3.58 24.14
N ASN A 246 -4.54 -4.46 23.15
CA ASN A 246 -5.52 -5.45 22.65
C ASN A 246 -6.78 -4.87 22.00
N ASN A 247 -6.82 -3.58 21.71
CA ASN A 247 -7.89 -2.94 20.97
C ASN A 247 -7.41 -2.60 19.56
N LEU A 248 -8.30 -2.67 18.58
CA LEU A 248 -8.03 -2.19 17.22
C LEU A 248 -8.71 -0.83 17.04
N TYR A 249 -7.91 0.17 16.65
CA TYR A 249 -8.35 1.52 16.35
C TYR A 249 -8.33 1.76 14.84
N LEU A 250 -9.27 2.58 14.37
CA LEU A 250 -9.46 2.92 12.96
C LEU A 250 -9.43 4.45 12.81
N TYR A 251 -8.57 4.94 11.92
CA TYR A 251 -8.45 6.36 11.61
C TYR A 251 -8.80 6.61 10.13
N SER A 252 -9.99 7.16 9.88
CA SER A 252 -10.45 7.48 8.53
C SER A 252 -9.63 8.61 7.89
N LEU A 253 -9.07 8.37 6.70
CA LEU A 253 -8.24 9.34 5.98
C LEU A 253 -9.02 10.59 5.55
N GLU A 254 -10.30 10.43 5.21
CA GLU A 254 -11.17 11.56 4.84
C GLU A 254 -11.36 12.51 6.01
N LYS A 255 -11.63 11.97 7.20
CA LYS A 255 -11.81 12.76 8.42
C LYS A 255 -10.51 13.47 8.81
N ILE A 256 -9.36 12.81 8.64
CA ILE A 256 -8.04 13.44 8.90
C ILE A 256 -7.80 14.60 7.92
N LYS A 257 -8.13 14.44 6.63
CA LYS A 257 -8.01 15.53 5.64
C LYS A 257 -8.92 16.70 5.98
N GLN A 258 -10.17 16.44 6.36
CA GLN A 258 -11.12 17.48 6.75
C GLN A 258 -10.67 18.21 8.02
N ALA A 259 -10.17 17.50 9.03
CA ALA A 259 -9.63 18.10 10.25
C ALA A 259 -8.44 19.03 9.96
N LYS A 260 -7.50 18.59 9.10
CA LYS A 260 -6.35 19.42 8.70
C LYS A 260 -6.74 20.68 7.92
N GLN A 261 -7.79 20.61 7.10
CA GLN A 261 -8.32 21.78 6.38
C GLN A 261 -9.08 22.77 7.29
N LEU A 262 -9.52 22.33 8.46
CA LEU A 262 -10.18 23.18 9.46
C LEU A 262 -9.17 23.86 10.42
N GLU A 263 -7.96 23.33 10.53
CA GLU A 263 -6.87 23.87 11.36
C GLU A 263 -5.95 24.86 10.62
N GLU A 264 -6.07 24.99 9.29
CA GLU A 264 -5.42 26.08 8.55
C GLU A 264 -6.20 27.40 8.76
N PRO A 265 -5.54 28.51 9.17
CA PRO A 265 -6.24 29.77 9.36
C PRO A 265 -6.78 30.27 8.03
N LYS A 266 -8.11 30.41 7.94
CA LYS A 266 -8.77 31.19 6.89
C LYS A 266 -8.23 32.62 6.94
N SER A 267 -7.45 33.01 5.94
CA SER A 267 -7.15 34.42 5.68
C SER A 267 -8.46 35.20 5.57
N GLU A 268 -8.56 36.30 6.33
CA GLU A 268 -9.73 37.16 6.45
C GLU A 268 -10.25 37.69 5.09
N PRO A 269 -11.56 37.94 4.96
CA PRO A 269 -12.10 38.67 3.82
C PRO A 269 -11.94 40.17 4.04
N GLU A 270 -11.12 40.83 3.23
CA GLU A 270 -11.19 42.30 3.10
C GLU A 270 -12.52 42.67 2.44
N ASN A 271 -13.34 43.36 3.21
CA ASN A 271 -14.53 44.06 2.73
C ASN A 271 -14.29 45.54 3.02
N ASN A 272 -14.22 46.38 1.99
CA ASN A 272 -14.61 47.78 2.13
C ASN A 272 -15.16 48.36 0.81
N GLU A 273 -16.46 48.65 0.89
CA GLU A 273 -17.20 49.79 0.35
C GLU A 273 -17.62 49.86 -1.15
N LYS A 274 -18.92 50.10 -1.32
CA LYS A 274 -19.75 50.35 -2.52
C LYS A 274 -20.02 51.88 -2.68
N PRO A 275 -20.83 52.41 -3.63
CA PRO A 275 -21.08 52.12 -5.06
C PRO A 275 -21.14 53.40 -5.97
N VAL A 276 -21.51 53.21 -7.26
CA VAL A 276 -22.06 54.21 -8.24
C VAL A 276 -20.95 54.95 -9.06
N GLU A 277 -20.90 55.06 -10.39
CA GLU A 277 -21.87 55.20 -11.50
C GLU A 277 -21.19 54.82 -12.86
N LYS A 278 -21.94 54.37 -13.87
CA LYS A 278 -21.56 54.34 -15.31
C LYS A 278 -21.96 55.69 -15.96
N PRO A 279 -21.44 56.18 -17.12
CA PRO A 279 -21.23 55.39 -18.35
C PRO A 279 -20.14 55.85 -19.39
N VAL A 280 -20.03 55.05 -20.47
CA VAL A 280 -19.62 55.33 -21.88
C VAL A 280 -18.20 54.96 -22.37
N GLU A 281 -18.24 54.32 -23.54
CA GLU A 281 -17.27 53.75 -24.50
C GLU A 281 -15.90 54.42 -24.72
N SER A 282 -14.86 53.61 -25.00
CA SER A 282 -14.35 53.35 -26.36
C SER A 282 -12.92 52.76 -26.40
N THR A 283 -12.68 51.92 -27.42
CA THR A 283 -11.40 51.63 -28.11
C THR A 283 -10.38 50.64 -27.50
N ASP A 284 -10.48 49.40 -27.97
CA ASP A 284 -9.49 48.63 -28.76
C ASP A 284 -7.98 48.55 -28.38
N LYS A 285 -7.48 47.30 -28.43
CA LYS A 285 -6.08 46.81 -28.47
C LYS A 285 -5.25 46.88 -27.17
N SER A 286 -4.93 45.71 -26.61
CA SER A 286 -3.67 45.00 -26.87
C SER A 286 -3.27 43.99 -25.76
N LEU A 287 -2.62 42.90 -26.21
CA LEU A 287 -1.69 42.00 -25.50
C LEU A 287 -2.25 40.76 -24.77
N GLU A 288 -2.66 39.78 -25.59
CA GLU A 288 -2.05 38.45 -25.51
C GLU A 288 -0.53 38.59 -25.72
N LYS A 289 0.26 38.17 -24.72
CA LYS A 289 1.66 37.65 -24.81
C LYS A 289 2.28 37.64 -23.43
N ALA A 290 2.33 36.47 -22.78
CA ALA A 290 3.42 36.08 -21.88
C ALA A 290 3.24 34.66 -21.31
N GLN A 291 3.00 33.66 -22.16
CA GLN A 291 3.31 32.26 -21.84
C GLN A 291 3.85 31.59 -23.10
N ASP A 292 5.05 32.00 -23.49
CA ASP A 292 5.87 31.25 -24.44
C ASP A 292 7.32 31.74 -24.34
N LYS A 293 8.08 31.12 -23.42
CA LYS A 293 9.55 31.06 -23.43
C LYS A 293 10.02 30.28 -22.20
N PHE A 294 10.11 28.95 -22.30
CA PHE A 294 11.14 28.16 -21.62
C PHE A 294 11.22 26.73 -22.19
N ILE A 295 11.30 26.58 -23.52
CA ILE A 295 11.89 25.39 -24.15
C ILE A 295 12.63 25.82 -25.42
N LYS A 296 13.95 25.95 -25.30
CA LYS A 296 14.93 25.80 -26.39
C LYS A 296 16.26 25.46 -25.72
N ASP A 297 16.57 24.18 -25.62
CA ASP A 297 17.67 23.62 -26.40
C ASP A 297 17.78 22.09 -26.20
N GLN A 298 18.20 21.45 -27.30
CA GLN A 298 18.65 20.07 -27.49
C GLN A 298 17.66 19.05 -28.08
N ASN A 299 17.88 18.83 -29.38
CA ASN A 299 17.44 17.77 -30.28
C ASN A 299 17.58 16.35 -29.71
N VAL A 300 16.54 15.53 -29.86
CA VAL A 300 16.62 14.12 -30.35
C VAL A 300 15.30 13.80 -31.10
N GLU A 301 15.43 13.17 -32.26
CA GLU A 301 14.39 12.79 -33.23
C GLU A 301 13.28 11.88 -32.64
N LYS A 302 12.01 12.11 -33.04
CA LYS A 302 10.85 11.24 -32.80
C LYS A 302 10.33 10.68 -34.14
N PRO A 303 10.23 9.34 -34.31
CA PRO A 303 9.46 8.74 -35.40
C PRO A 303 8.25 7.92 -34.90
N ALA A 304 7.54 8.38 -33.87
CA ALA A 304 6.50 7.57 -33.20
C ALA A 304 5.05 8.02 -33.42
N GLU A 305 4.80 9.21 -33.97
CA GLU A 305 3.43 9.73 -34.14
C GLU A 305 2.77 9.29 -35.46
N ASP A 306 3.57 8.94 -36.47
CA ASP A 306 3.06 8.55 -37.79
C ASP A 306 2.63 7.07 -37.85
N THR A 307 3.17 6.24 -36.96
CA THR A 307 2.85 4.80 -36.88
C THR A 307 1.52 4.53 -36.19
N LEU A 308 1.15 5.34 -35.20
CA LEU A 308 -0.12 5.22 -34.46
C LEU A 308 -1.32 5.64 -35.31
N LYS A 309 -1.16 6.66 -36.16
CA LYS A 309 -2.24 7.09 -37.07
C LYS A 309 -2.56 6.02 -38.12
N LYS A 310 -1.53 5.36 -38.67
CA LYS A 310 -1.69 4.24 -39.60
C LYS A 310 -2.39 3.02 -38.97
N LEU A 311 -2.06 2.68 -37.72
CA LEU A 311 -2.69 1.56 -37.00
C LEU A 311 -4.17 1.82 -36.64
N ILE A 312 -4.58 3.08 -36.48
CA ILE A 312 -5.97 3.47 -36.17
C ILE A 312 -6.84 3.46 -37.44
N GLU A 313 -6.29 3.82 -38.60
CA GLU A 313 -6.99 3.70 -39.88
C GLU A 313 -7.14 2.22 -40.31
N GLU A 314 -6.09 1.40 -40.17
CA GLU A 314 -6.16 -0.03 -40.54
C GLU A 314 -7.11 -0.85 -39.66
N THR A 315 -7.32 -0.47 -38.40
CA THR A 315 -8.27 -1.16 -37.50
C THR A 315 -9.73 -0.77 -37.72
N SER A 316 -9.99 0.40 -38.31
CA SER A 316 -11.33 0.88 -38.61
C SER A 316 -11.90 0.27 -39.90
N GLU A 317 -11.06 -0.05 -40.88
CA GLU A 317 -11.51 -0.74 -42.11
C GLU A 317 -11.86 -2.22 -41.87
N VAL A 318 -11.17 -2.89 -40.93
CA VAL A 318 -11.39 -4.33 -40.64
C VAL A 318 -12.71 -4.58 -39.89
N GLN A 319 -13.28 -3.60 -39.18
CA GLN A 319 -14.61 -3.72 -38.57
C GLN A 319 -15.78 -3.47 -39.54
N SER A 320 -15.51 -3.07 -40.78
CA SER A 320 -16.54 -2.82 -41.79
C SER A 320 -16.81 -4.01 -42.73
N VAL A 321 -16.04 -5.11 -42.62
CA VAL A 321 -16.17 -6.31 -43.48
C VAL A 321 -16.12 -7.61 -42.67
N GLY A 322 -17.29 -8.07 -42.18
CA GLY A 322 -17.59 -9.45 -41.70
C GLY A 322 -17.28 -9.71 -40.21
N ILE A 323 -18.17 -10.23 -39.35
CA ILE A 323 -19.37 -11.09 -39.46
C ILE A 323 -20.46 -10.57 -38.51
#